data_AF-A0A7Y6PUT8-F1
#
_entry.id   AF-A0A7Y6PUT8-F1
#
_cell.length_a   1.000
_cell.length_b   1.000
_cell.length_c   1.000
_cell.angle_alpha   90.00
_cell.angle_beta   90.00
_cell.angle_gamma   90.00
#
_symmetry.space_group_name_H-M   'P 1'
#
loop_
_entity.id
_entity.type
_entity.pdbx_description
1 polymer ?
#
loop_
_entity_poly.entity_id
_entity_poly.type
_entity_poly.pdbx_seq_one_letter_code
_entity_poly.pdbx_strand_id
1 'polypeptide(L)'
;MVTPGQVVVAGDTTFRTHENNAIEVSVVRRHGGKEATGIATLHDVALDAAQNSPLVGVAAGRAWLSLEHALTSEPAAAYEAARKGVDELGTAYRMKREGKHVIDDTGSTLKLAEMSAAQGDLGRAAAQTADVLASRIEMYLRVFKGSVE
;
A
#
# COMPACT_ATOMS: atom_id res chain seq x y z
N MET A 1 -15.71 -18.52 14.50
CA MET A 1 -14.47 -19.29 14.28
C MET A 1 -14.14 -19.24 12.82
N VAL A 2 -12.89 -18.92 12.46
CA VAL A 2 -12.43 -18.90 11.07
C VAL A 2 -11.94 -20.30 10.72
N THR A 3 -12.43 -20.89 9.64
CA THR A 3 -11.96 -22.20 9.18
C THR A 3 -10.63 -22.01 8.45
N PRO A 4 -9.54 -22.70 8.83
CA PRO A 4 -8.28 -22.64 8.08
C PRO A 4 -8.47 -23.02 6.61
N GLY A 5 -7.78 -22.33 5.71
CA GLY A 5 -7.91 -22.55 4.26
C GLY A 5 -9.15 -21.92 3.62
N GLN A 6 -9.94 -21.15 4.37
CA GLN A 6 -11.01 -20.34 3.81
C GLN A 6 -10.41 -19.23 2.94
N VAL A 7 -10.93 -19.10 1.72
CA VAL A 7 -10.55 -18.05 0.77
C VAL A 7 -11.77 -17.18 0.49
N VAL A 8 -11.61 -15.87 0.61
CA VAL A 8 -12.62 -14.87 0.25
C VAL A 8 -12.01 -13.90 -0.76
N VAL A 9 -12.73 -13.65 -1.84
CA VAL A 9 -12.35 -12.69 -2.89
C VAL A 9 -13.31 -11.51 -2.86
N ALA A 10 -12.76 -10.31 -2.73
CA ALA A 10 -13.48 -9.05 -2.70
C ALA A 10 -12.85 -8.09 -3.71
N GLY A 11 -13.41 -8.05 -4.93
CA GLY A 11 -12.83 -7.30 -6.05
C GLY A 11 -11.42 -7.78 -6.36
N ASP A 12 -10.45 -6.86 -6.33
CA ASP A 12 -9.03 -7.15 -6.56
C ASP A 12 -8.27 -7.61 -5.29
N THR A 13 -8.98 -7.91 -4.21
CA THR A 13 -8.38 -8.36 -2.94
C THR A 13 -8.78 -9.79 -2.62
N THR A 14 -7.81 -10.63 -2.28
CA THR A 14 -8.02 -12.00 -1.80
C THR A 14 -7.57 -12.11 -0.35
N PHE A 15 -8.42 -12.70 0.49
CA PHE A 15 -8.14 -13.03 1.88
C PHE A 15 -8.04 -14.55 2.00
N ARG A 16 -6.93 -15.05 2.49
CA ARG A 16 -6.71 -16.47 2.76
C ARG A 16 -6.41 -16.66 4.23
N THR A 17 -7.19 -17.51 4.89
CA THR A 17 -7.02 -17.80 6.31
C THR A 17 -5.98 -18.91 6.47
N HIS A 18 -5.06 -18.69 7.39
CA HIS A 18 -4.01 -19.65 7.73
C HIS A 18 -4.23 -20.19 9.14
N GLU A 19 -3.44 -21.20 9.49
CA GLU A 19 -3.28 -21.63 10.88
C GLU A 19 -2.70 -20.46 11.72
N ASN A 20 -2.84 -20.53 13.04
CA ASN A 20 -2.36 -19.50 13.98
C ASN A 20 -3.04 -18.12 13.87
N ASN A 21 -4.31 -18.08 13.43
CA ASN A 21 -5.10 -16.84 13.40
C ASN A 21 -4.49 -15.74 12.51
N ALA A 22 -3.78 -16.17 11.45
CA ALA A 22 -3.21 -15.30 10.44
C ALA A 22 -4.07 -15.27 9.17
N ILE A 23 -4.13 -14.12 8.51
CA ILE A 23 -4.84 -13.92 7.25
C ILE A 23 -3.89 -13.29 6.24
N GLU A 24 -3.56 -14.03 5.19
CA GLU A 24 -2.84 -13.49 4.03
C GLU A 24 -3.82 -12.65 3.20
N VAL A 25 -3.42 -11.41 2.93
CA VAL A 25 -4.13 -10.46 2.10
C VAL A 25 -3.30 -10.23 0.85
N SER A 26 -3.83 -10.62 -0.31
CA SER A 26 -3.23 -10.37 -1.61
C SER A 26 -4.06 -9.32 -2.35
N VAL A 27 -3.42 -8.25 -2.80
CA VAL A 27 -4.06 -7.16 -3.54
C VAL A 27 -3.44 -7.04 -4.92
N VAL A 28 -4.27 -7.09 -5.95
CA VAL A 28 -3.85 -6.91 -7.35
C VAL A 28 -4.09 -5.47 -7.78
N ARG A 29 -3.09 -4.84 -8.41
CA ARG A 29 -3.24 -3.52 -9.03
C ARG A 29 -2.79 -3.57 -10.49
N ARG A 30 -3.43 -2.75 -11.32
CA ARG A 30 -3.19 -2.68 -12.77
C ARG A 30 -2.95 -1.24 -13.20
N HIS A 31 -1.89 -1.02 -13.97
CA HIS A 31 -1.60 0.28 -14.57
C HIS A 31 -0.64 0.14 -15.76
N GLY A 32 -0.83 0.96 -16.81
CA GLY A 32 0.05 0.95 -17.98
C GLY A 32 0.14 -0.41 -18.68
N GLY A 33 -0.94 -1.21 -18.68
CA GLY A 33 -0.93 -2.57 -19.23
C GLY A 33 -0.16 -3.61 -18.41
N LYS A 34 0.39 -3.22 -17.25
CA LYS A 34 1.07 -4.10 -16.29
C LYS A 34 0.16 -4.39 -15.10
N GLU A 35 0.43 -5.50 -14.44
CA GLU A 35 -0.23 -5.93 -13.22
C GLU A 35 0.84 -6.29 -12.17
N ALA A 36 0.59 -5.96 -10.91
CA ALA A 36 1.39 -6.46 -9.81
C ALA A 36 0.50 -6.87 -8.63
N THR A 37 1.00 -7.81 -7.84
CA THR A 37 0.37 -8.26 -6.61
C THR A 37 1.21 -7.86 -5.42
N GLY A 38 0.59 -7.19 -4.45
CA GLY A 38 1.18 -6.95 -3.14
C GLY A 38 0.53 -7.84 -2.10
N ILE A 39 1.33 -8.30 -1.15
CA ILE A 39 0.90 -9.25 -0.12
C ILE A 39 1.17 -8.63 1.25
N ALA A 40 0.27 -8.85 2.20
CA ALA A 40 0.50 -8.59 3.62
C ALA A 40 -0.15 -9.69 4.46
N THR A 41 0.44 -10.03 5.59
CA THR A 41 -0.13 -11.00 6.54
C THR A 41 -0.68 -10.25 7.74
N LEU A 42 -1.97 -10.44 8.03
CA LEU A 42 -2.63 -9.87 9.20
C LEU A 42 -2.66 -10.90 10.32
N HIS A 43 -2.36 -10.47 11.54
CA HIS A 43 -2.31 -11.34 12.72
C HIS A 43 -3.36 -10.92 13.74
N ASP A 44 -3.99 -11.90 14.38
CA ASP A 44 -4.99 -11.69 15.42
C ASP A 44 -6.22 -10.88 14.98
N VAL A 45 -6.58 -10.98 13.69
CA VAL A 45 -7.75 -10.31 13.12
C VAL A 45 -8.74 -11.34 12.58
N ALA A 46 -10.02 -11.18 12.92
CA ALA A 46 -11.09 -11.98 12.32
C ALA A 46 -11.31 -11.60 10.85
N LEU A 47 -11.76 -12.54 10.02
CA LEU A 47 -11.88 -12.36 8.57
C LEU A 47 -12.80 -11.22 8.13
N ASP A 48 -13.88 -10.96 8.87
CA ASP A 48 -14.80 -9.84 8.67
C ASP A 48 -14.16 -8.49 9.03
N ALA A 49 -13.38 -8.46 10.11
CA ALA A 49 -12.60 -7.29 10.50
C ALA A 49 -11.44 -7.02 9.53
N ALA A 50 -10.80 -8.06 9.01
CA ALA A 50 -9.71 -7.98 8.04
C ALA A 50 -10.17 -7.33 6.72
N GLN A 51 -11.35 -7.68 6.22
CA GLN A 51 -11.92 -7.11 5.00
C GLN A 51 -12.14 -5.60 5.06
N ASN A 52 -12.38 -5.06 6.25
CA ASN A 52 -12.58 -3.63 6.49
C ASN A 52 -11.34 -2.97 7.14
N SER A 53 -10.22 -3.70 7.20
CA SER A 53 -9.04 -3.25 7.93
C SER A 53 -8.21 -2.28 7.09
N PRO A 54 -7.74 -1.16 7.66
CA PRO A 54 -6.77 -0.29 6.97
C PRO A 54 -5.44 -1.01 6.70
N LEU A 55 -5.20 -2.17 7.32
CA LEU A 55 -4.02 -2.99 7.08
C LEU A 55 -3.99 -3.61 5.68
N VAL A 56 -5.14 -3.74 5.01
CA VAL A 56 -5.22 -4.10 3.58
C VAL A 56 -4.44 -3.09 2.72
N GLY A 57 -4.36 -1.83 3.17
CA GLY A 57 -3.59 -0.79 2.51
C GLY A 57 -2.09 -1.11 2.39
N VAL A 58 -1.52 -1.94 3.28
CA VAL A 58 -0.12 -2.39 3.18
C VAL A 58 0.08 -3.25 1.94
N ALA A 59 -0.79 -4.24 1.72
CA ALA A 59 -0.76 -5.08 0.53
C ALA A 59 -0.99 -4.25 -0.74
N ALA A 60 -1.94 -3.31 -0.72
CA ALA A 60 -2.17 -2.40 -1.84
C ALA A 60 -0.96 -1.50 -2.15
N GLY A 61 -0.34 -0.91 -1.14
CA GLY A 61 0.85 -0.08 -1.28
C GLY A 61 2.03 -0.86 -1.89
N ARG A 62 2.23 -2.11 -1.45
CA ARG A 62 3.24 -3.02 -2.04
C ARG A 62 2.95 -3.31 -3.51
N ALA A 63 1.69 -3.54 -3.87
CA ALA A 63 1.30 -3.74 -5.26
C ALA A 63 1.65 -2.52 -6.14
N TRP A 64 1.35 -1.31 -5.64
CA TRP A 64 1.67 -0.07 -6.35
C TRP A 64 3.17 0.20 -6.47
N LEU A 65 3.96 -0.08 -5.43
CA LEU A 65 5.43 -0.01 -5.52
C LEU A 65 5.98 -0.99 -6.55
N SER A 66 5.46 -2.22 -6.57
CA SER A 66 5.90 -3.21 -7.57
C SER A 66 5.52 -2.79 -8.99
N LEU A 67 4.37 -2.14 -9.19
CA LEU A 67 3.98 -1.57 -10.48
C LEU A 67 4.89 -0.42 -10.91
N GLU A 68 5.17 0.51 -9.99
CA GLU A 68 6.09 1.63 -10.24
C GLU A 68 7.44 1.11 -10.74
N HIS A 69 8.02 0.13 -10.03
CA HIS A 69 9.29 -0.47 -10.43
C HIS A 69 9.22 -1.17 -11.79
N ALA A 70 8.12 -1.89 -12.07
CA ALA A 70 7.92 -2.51 -13.37
C ALA A 70 7.78 -1.48 -14.50
N LEU A 71 7.37 -0.23 -14.18
CA LEU A 71 7.14 0.88 -15.10
C LEU A 71 8.30 1.87 -15.16
N THR A 72 9.47 1.63 -14.54
CA THR A 72 10.60 2.58 -14.52
C THR A 72 11.05 3.04 -15.92
N SER A 73 10.89 2.20 -16.96
CA SER A 73 11.17 2.57 -18.36
C SER A 73 10.16 3.58 -18.97
N GLU A 74 9.05 3.82 -18.29
CA GLU A 74 7.92 4.65 -18.71
C GLU A 74 7.64 5.69 -17.61
N PRO A 75 8.44 6.78 -17.49
CA PRO A 75 8.45 7.65 -16.31
C PRO A 75 7.08 8.25 -15.95
N ALA A 76 6.26 8.57 -16.95
CA ALA A 76 4.89 9.06 -16.73
C ALA A 76 4.01 8.01 -16.04
N ALA A 77 4.08 6.75 -16.50
CA ALA A 77 3.30 5.66 -15.93
C ALA A 77 3.83 5.24 -14.55
N ALA A 78 5.15 5.25 -14.34
CA ALA A 78 5.75 5.02 -13.03
C ALA A 78 5.28 6.06 -12.00
N TYR A 79 5.33 7.35 -12.38
CA TYR A 79 4.86 8.44 -11.51
C TYR A 79 3.37 8.33 -11.18
N GLU A 80 2.52 8.03 -12.16
CA GLU A 80 1.08 7.83 -11.93
C GLU A 80 0.79 6.60 -11.05
N ALA A 81 1.54 5.50 -11.22
CA ALA A 81 1.43 4.32 -10.35
C ALA A 81 1.81 4.66 -8.90
N ALA A 82 2.93 5.37 -8.70
CA ALA A 82 3.36 5.81 -7.37
C ALA A 82 2.32 6.72 -6.71
N ARG A 83 1.79 7.71 -7.47
CA ARG A 83 0.76 8.64 -6.97
C ARG A 83 -0.50 7.93 -6.50
N LYS A 84 -1.01 7.00 -7.31
CA LYS A 84 -2.18 6.19 -6.97
C LYS A 84 -1.96 5.40 -5.69
N GLY A 85 -0.77 4.84 -5.50
CA GLY A 85 -0.41 4.17 -4.25
C GLY A 85 -0.40 5.11 -3.05
N VAL A 86 0.17 6.32 -3.20
CA VAL A 86 0.17 7.35 -2.15
C VAL A 86 -1.25 7.78 -1.77
N ASP A 87 -2.14 7.96 -2.75
CA ASP A 87 -3.54 8.36 -2.54
C ASP A 87 -4.36 7.26 -1.86
N GLU A 88 -4.21 6.02 -2.34
CA GLU A 88 -4.92 4.86 -1.80
C GLU A 88 -4.51 4.60 -0.35
N LEU A 89 -3.21 4.66 -0.05
CA LEU A 89 -2.70 4.49 1.31
C LEU A 89 -3.04 5.70 2.21
N GLY A 90 -2.98 6.92 1.66
CA GLY A 90 -3.23 8.17 2.38
C GLY A 90 -4.68 8.34 2.85
N THR A 91 -5.65 7.72 2.16
CA THR A 91 -7.07 7.79 2.52
C THR A 91 -7.38 7.04 3.81
N ALA A 92 -6.72 5.90 4.06
CA ALA A 92 -6.97 5.06 5.23
C ALA A 92 -6.20 5.49 6.49
N TYR A 93 -5.06 6.20 6.33
CA TYR A 93 -4.14 6.52 7.43
C TYR A 93 -4.67 7.62 8.34
N ARG A 94 -5.32 8.60 7.73
CA ARG A 94 -5.71 9.86 8.39
C ARG A 94 -6.75 9.65 9.49
N MET A 95 -7.52 8.56 9.45
CA MET A 95 -8.65 8.31 10.36
C MET A 95 -8.31 7.53 11.67
N LYS A 96 -7.15 6.87 11.78
CA LYS A 96 -6.78 6.09 13.01
C LYS A 96 -5.59 6.66 13.80
N ARG A 97 -5.14 7.86 13.45
CA ARG A 97 -3.98 8.56 14.03
C ARG A 97 -4.26 9.21 15.40
N GLU A 98 -5.52 9.28 15.84
CA GLU A 98 -5.92 10.01 17.07
C GLU A 98 -5.33 9.43 18.37
N GLY A 99 -4.76 8.22 18.37
CA GLY A 99 -4.20 7.59 19.59
C GLY A 99 -2.71 7.23 19.56
N LYS A 100 -2.02 7.39 18.41
CA LYS A 100 -0.61 7.00 18.26
C LYS A 100 0.14 8.15 17.61
N HIS A 101 1.02 8.82 18.35
CA HIS A 101 1.81 9.99 17.92
C HIS A 101 2.79 9.65 16.78
N VAL A 102 2.29 9.37 15.59
CA VAL A 102 3.11 9.04 14.43
C VAL A 102 3.28 10.31 13.63
N ILE A 103 4.51 10.79 13.49
CA ILE A 103 4.82 11.94 12.64
C ILE A 103 4.99 11.41 11.21
N ASP A 104 4.25 12.00 10.27
CA ASP A 104 4.40 11.77 8.84
C ASP A 104 4.98 13.06 8.26
N ASP A 105 6.27 13.02 7.94
CA ASP A 105 7.07 14.12 7.39
C ASP A 105 7.25 14.00 5.87
N THR A 106 6.60 13.03 5.23
CA THR A 106 6.68 12.79 3.78
C THR A 106 6.03 13.90 2.94
N GLY A 107 5.29 14.82 3.56
CA GLY A 107 4.60 15.91 2.88
C GLY A 107 5.53 16.86 2.11
N SER A 108 6.75 17.12 2.62
CA SER A 108 7.73 17.93 1.90
C SER A 108 8.29 17.19 0.68
N THR A 109 8.57 15.89 0.81
CA THR A 109 9.03 15.05 -0.29
C THR A 109 7.98 14.93 -1.39
N LEU A 110 6.70 14.79 -1.03
CA LEU A 110 5.61 14.74 -1.99
C LEU A 110 5.48 16.04 -2.78
N LYS A 111 5.59 17.20 -2.12
CA LYS A 111 5.61 18.51 -2.80
C LYS A 111 6.79 18.64 -3.77
N LEU A 112 7.98 18.15 -3.39
CA LEU A 112 9.12 18.14 -4.30
C LEU A 112 8.87 17.24 -5.51
N ALA A 113 8.24 16.09 -5.33
CA ALA A 113 7.86 15.20 -6.42
C ALA A 113 6.87 15.88 -7.39
N GLU A 114 5.86 16.56 -6.86
CA GLU A 114 4.90 17.35 -7.64
C GLU A 114 5.58 18.48 -8.43
N MET A 115 6.54 19.17 -7.82
CA MET A 115 7.34 20.20 -8.49
C MET A 115 8.19 19.61 -9.63
N SER A 116 8.85 18.47 -9.41
CA SER A 116 9.62 17.77 -10.45
C SER A 116 8.72 17.35 -11.62
N ALA A 117 7.51 16.86 -11.34
CA ALA A 117 6.55 16.52 -12.39
C ALA A 117 6.08 17.75 -13.17
N ALA A 118 5.81 18.87 -12.49
CA ALA A 118 5.43 20.13 -13.13
C ALA A 118 6.54 20.70 -14.03
N GLN A 119 7.81 20.37 -13.75
CA GLN A 119 8.98 20.72 -14.56
C GLN A 119 9.27 19.72 -15.70
N GLY A 120 8.49 18.64 -15.81
CA GLY A 120 8.67 17.59 -16.81
C GLY A 120 9.69 16.50 -16.43
N ASP A 121 10.31 16.59 -15.25
CA ASP A 121 11.21 15.55 -14.72
C ASP A 121 10.40 14.43 -14.05
N LEU A 122 9.72 13.64 -14.88
CA LEU A 122 8.84 12.56 -14.43
C LEU A 122 9.61 11.38 -13.81
N GLY A 123 10.87 11.17 -14.20
CA GLY A 123 11.71 10.12 -13.61
C GLY A 123 12.02 10.43 -12.16
N ARG A 124 12.43 11.67 -11.86
CA ARG A 124 12.64 12.13 -10.50
C ARG A 124 11.34 12.18 -9.70
N ALA A 125 10.26 12.65 -10.31
CA ALA A 125 8.96 12.68 -9.65
C ALA A 125 8.47 11.27 -9.27
N ALA A 126 8.65 10.27 -10.14
CA ALA A 126 8.33 8.88 -9.86
C ALA A 126 9.12 8.35 -8.66
N ALA A 127 10.45 8.51 -8.67
CA ALA A 127 11.32 8.06 -7.58
C ALA A 127 10.94 8.69 -6.23
N GLN A 128 10.77 10.03 -6.19
CA GLN A 128 10.39 10.73 -4.95
C GLN A 128 9.00 10.32 -4.44
N THR A 129 8.05 10.05 -5.34
CA THR A 129 6.70 9.59 -4.96
C THR A 129 6.74 8.15 -4.47
N ALA A 130 7.56 7.30 -5.07
CA ALA A 130 7.79 5.93 -4.62
C ALA A 130 8.42 5.90 -3.21
N ASP A 131 9.39 6.77 -2.94
CA ASP A 131 9.98 6.93 -1.60
C ASP A 131 8.94 7.35 -0.55
N VAL A 132 8.02 8.26 -0.90
CA VAL A 132 6.89 8.64 -0.05
C VAL A 132 5.99 7.44 0.25
N LEU A 133 5.64 6.66 -0.79
CA LEU A 133 4.81 5.47 -0.65
C LEU A 133 5.47 4.42 0.25
N ALA A 134 6.73 4.09 0.00
CA ALA A 134 7.51 3.15 0.80
C ALA A 134 7.59 3.59 2.27
N SER A 135 7.91 4.85 2.51
CA SER A 135 7.98 5.42 3.87
C SER A 135 6.65 5.31 4.60
N ARG A 136 5.53 5.56 3.92
CA ARG A 136 4.19 5.40 4.51
C ARG A 136 3.86 3.95 4.81
N ILE A 137 4.22 3.00 3.94
CA ILE A 137 4.05 1.57 4.22
C ILE A 137 4.84 1.17 5.47
N GLU A 138 6.09 1.60 5.60
CA GLU A 138 6.91 1.34 6.79
C GLU A 138 6.32 1.96 8.06
N MET A 139 5.78 3.18 7.96
CA MET A 139 5.05 3.79 9.07
C MET A 139 3.84 2.93 9.48
N TYR A 140 3.06 2.43 8.53
CA TYR A 140 1.95 1.50 8.82
C TYR A 140 2.43 0.26 9.57
N LEU A 141 3.47 -0.41 9.07
CA LEU A 141 4.04 -1.59 9.70
C LEU A 141 4.53 -1.29 11.13
N ARG A 142 5.11 -0.10 11.36
CA ARG A 142 5.54 0.34 12.70
C ARG A 142 4.37 0.60 13.64
N VAL A 143 3.31 1.25 13.14
CA VAL A 143 2.11 1.59 13.92
C VAL A 143 1.32 0.37 14.35
N PHE A 144 1.29 -0.63 13.47
CA PHE A 144 0.56 -1.87 13.63
C PHE A 144 1.50 -3.06 13.81
N LYS A 145 2.67 -2.83 14.41
CA LYS A 145 3.67 -3.88 14.65
C LYS A 145 3.03 -5.05 15.39
N GLY A 146 3.22 -6.25 14.85
CA GLY A 146 2.64 -7.49 15.37
C GLY A 146 1.22 -7.78 14.89
N SER A 147 0.55 -6.82 14.23
CA SER A 147 -0.77 -7.03 13.60
C SER A 147 -0.70 -7.14 12.08
N VAL A 148 0.41 -6.69 11.47
CA VAL A 148 0.64 -6.80 10.02
C VAL A 148 2.14 -6.96 9.72
N GLU A 149 2.46 -7.74 8.68
CA GLU A 149 3.80 -7.85 8.09
C GLU A 149 3.77 -8.00 6.56
#